data_AF-A0A1G8BT93-F1
#
_entry.id   AF-A0A1G8BT93-F1
#
_cell.length_a   1.000
_cell.length_b   1.000
_cell.length_c   1.000
_cell.angle_alpha   90.00
_cell.angle_beta   90.00
_cell.angle_gamma   90.00
#
_symmetry.space_group_name_H-M   'P 1'
#
loop_
_entity.id
_entity.type
_entity.pdbx_description
1 polymer ?
#
loop_
_entity_poly.entity_id
_entity_poly.type
_entity_poly.pdbx_seq_one_letter_code
_entity_poly.pdbx_strand_id
1 'polypeptide(L)'
;MKKTSQAIMATLLLAGVAFSAHAKDASHSVKTIDLSKNAAKYTATFTSAAASATFTDQFNFHVSNTSLLVADVTSTALSATTGLDLTGFAVYTSSGTLVYSGTKKSSGIVDNWKLNASNQILTAGDYYLQVIGKVNSAASLSGNIALKVTAVPEPETYAMMLAGLGLVGVVARRRKKSV
;
A
#
# COMPACT_ATOMS: atom_id res chain seq x y z
N MET A 1 -0.40 61.11 -58.84
CA MET A 1 -1.30 59.99 -59.20
C MET A 1 -0.89 58.76 -58.39
N LYS A 2 -1.83 58.25 -57.56
CA LYS A 2 -2.07 56.86 -57.09
C LYS A 2 -0.89 55.96 -56.60
N LYS A 3 -0.95 55.64 -55.29
CA LYS A 3 -0.86 54.34 -54.54
C LYS A 3 0.22 53.31 -55.01
N THR A 4 0.98 52.65 -54.14
CA THR A 4 0.51 51.61 -53.19
C THR A 4 1.56 51.21 -52.14
N SER A 5 1.06 50.97 -50.92
CA SER A 5 1.75 50.37 -49.77
C SER A 5 1.95 48.87 -49.94
N GLN A 6 3.11 48.31 -49.54
CA GLN A 6 3.26 46.87 -49.27
C GLN A 6 4.16 46.66 -48.05
N ALA A 7 3.53 46.30 -46.92
CA ALA A 7 4.18 45.71 -45.76
C ALA A 7 4.29 44.20 -45.97
N ILE A 8 5.41 43.58 -45.58
CA ILE A 8 5.49 42.11 -45.48
C ILE A 8 5.96 41.74 -44.07
N MET A 9 5.07 40.98 -43.42
CA MET A 9 5.08 40.48 -42.05
C MET A 9 6.36 39.75 -41.64
N ALA A 10 6.74 39.96 -40.38
CA ALA A 10 7.61 39.08 -39.61
C ALA A 10 6.82 37.83 -39.17
N THR A 11 7.29 36.64 -39.54
CA THR A 11 6.69 35.37 -39.11
C THR A 11 7.35 34.92 -37.81
N LEU A 12 6.64 35.12 -36.70
CA LEU A 12 6.99 34.58 -35.38
C LEU A 12 6.63 33.09 -35.36
N LEU A 13 7.64 32.21 -35.46
CA LEU A 13 7.46 30.77 -35.22
C LEU A 13 7.21 30.54 -33.74
N LEU A 14 5.94 30.37 -33.38
CA LEU A 14 5.52 29.88 -32.08
C LEU A 14 5.97 28.41 -31.96
N ALA A 15 6.99 28.16 -31.13
CA ALA A 15 7.35 26.81 -30.71
C ALA A 15 6.18 26.21 -29.92
N GLY A 16 5.45 25.28 -30.53
CA GLY A 16 4.40 24.52 -29.87
C GLY A 16 5.00 23.65 -28.78
N VAL A 17 4.89 24.08 -27.53
CA VAL A 17 5.08 23.19 -26.39
C VAL A 17 3.93 22.19 -26.40
N ALA A 18 4.23 20.93 -26.74
CA ALA A 18 3.29 19.84 -26.61
C ALA A 18 3.02 19.64 -25.11
N PHE A 19 1.86 20.07 -24.63
CA PHE A 19 1.36 19.66 -23.32
C PHE A 19 1.11 18.15 -23.39
N SER A 20 1.98 17.35 -22.78
CA SER A 20 1.70 15.93 -22.57
C SER A 20 0.39 15.82 -21.79
N ALA A 21 -0.61 15.15 -22.38
CA ALA A 21 -1.85 14.86 -21.70
C ALA A 21 -1.57 13.87 -20.57
N HIS A 22 -1.42 14.36 -19.34
CA HIS A 22 -1.32 13.52 -18.16
C HIS A 22 -2.71 12.96 -17.82
N ALA A 23 -2.77 11.70 -17.38
CA ALA A 23 -4.00 11.11 -16.88
C ALA A 23 -4.53 11.95 -15.70
N LYS A 24 -5.85 12.11 -15.63
CA LYS A 24 -6.49 12.85 -14.52
C LYS A 24 -6.18 12.15 -13.20
N ASP A 25 -5.86 12.91 -12.16
CA ASP A 25 -5.68 12.38 -10.81
C ASP A 25 -7.03 12.13 -10.12
N ALA A 26 -7.18 10.96 -9.52
CA ALA A 26 -8.32 10.55 -8.71
C ALA A 26 -7.91 10.10 -7.29
N SER A 27 -6.70 10.48 -6.85
CA SER A 27 -6.20 10.16 -5.51
C SER A 27 -7.06 10.77 -4.41
N HIS A 28 -7.26 10.01 -3.34
CA HIS A 28 -7.86 10.50 -2.10
C HIS A 28 -6.81 11.24 -1.26
N SER A 29 -7.27 12.13 -0.39
CA SER A 29 -6.41 12.68 0.66
C SER A 29 -5.92 11.55 1.58
N VAL A 30 -4.66 11.67 2.03
CA VAL A 30 -4.03 10.73 2.95
C VAL A 30 -4.94 10.41 4.14
N LYS A 31 -5.07 9.12 4.47
CA LYS A 31 -5.87 8.65 5.60
C LYS A 31 -4.99 7.96 6.63
N THR A 32 -5.41 7.99 7.89
CA THR A 32 -4.75 7.23 8.96
C THR A 32 -5.59 6.00 9.30
N ILE A 33 -4.96 4.83 9.29
CA ILE A 33 -5.53 3.55 9.71
C ILE A 33 -5.11 3.31 11.16
N ASP A 34 -6.10 3.13 12.04
CA ASP A 34 -5.87 2.77 13.44
C ASP A 34 -5.65 1.25 13.59
N LEU A 35 -4.47 0.87 14.07
CA LEU A 35 -4.08 -0.52 14.34
C LEU A 35 -4.14 -0.87 15.84
N SER A 36 -4.83 -0.09 16.67
CA SER A 36 -5.00 -0.35 18.12
C SER A 36 -5.61 -1.73 18.44
N LYS A 37 -6.34 -2.32 17.49
CA LYS A 37 -6.92 -3.67 17.58
C LYS A 37 -6.16 -4.72 16.78
N ASN A 38 -4.91 -4.43 16.38
CA ASN A 38 -4.05 -5.27 15.55
C ASN A 38 -4.58 -5.57 14.14
N ALA A 39 -5.74 -5.04 13.76
CA ALA A 39 -6.33 -5.21 12.45
C ALA A 39 -7.25 -4.03 12.12
N ALA A 40 -7.29 -3.65 10.85
CA ALA A 40 -8.15 -2.59 10.34
C ALA A 40 -8.54 -2.85 8.89
N LYS A 41 -9.67 -2.25 8.49
CA LYS A 41 -10.17 -2.29 7.12
C LYS A 41 -10.54 -0.88 6.68
N TYR A 42 -10.35 -0.60 5.40
CA TYR A 42 -10.75 0.65 4.77
C TYR A 42 -11.32 0.38 3.39
N THR A 43 -12.35 1.12 3.00
CA THR A 43 -12.93 1.07 1.65
C THR A 43 -12.76 2.45 1.00
N ALA A 44 -12.00 2.51 -0.08
CA ALA A 44 -11.90 3.68 -0.93
C ALA A 44 -13.00 3.63 -1.98
N THR A 45 -13.74 4.73 -2.17
CA THR A 45 -14.86 4.80 -3.13
C THR A 45 -14.62 5.93 -4.13
N PHE A 46 -14.63 5.58 -5.41
CA PHE A 46 -14.43 6.49 -6.53
C PHE A 46 -15.79 6.76 -7.19
N THR A 47 -16.51 7.79 -6.77
CA THR A 47 -17.91 8.07 -7.21
C THR A 47 -18.02 8.94 -8.47
N SER A 48 -16.94 9.58 -8.89
CA SER A 48 -16.93 10.50 -10.05
C SER A 48 -15.55 10.61 -10.70
N ALA A 49 -14.72 9.58 -10.56
CA ALA A 49 -13.42 9.55 -11.22
C ALA A 49 -13.62 9.47 -12.73
N ALA A 50 -12.85 10.26 -13.49
CA ALA A 50 -12.90 10.15 -14.95
C ALA A 50 -12.37 8.77 -15.36
N ALA A 51 -12.93 8.20 -16.43
CA ALA A 51 -12.37 7.00 -17.01
C ALA A 51 -10.89 7.24 -17.37
N SER A 52 -10.05 6.25 -17.08
CA SER A 52 -8.59 6.33 -17.16
C SER A 52 -7.89 7.28 -16.20
N ALA A 53 -8.59 7.85 -15.21
CA ALA A 53 -7.91 8.54 -14.12
C ALA A 53 -7.00 7.58 -13.35
N THR A 54 -5.85 8.08 -12.91
CA THR A 54 -4.91 7.34 -12.06
C THR A 54 -5.06 7.81 -10.62
N PHE A 55 -4.77 6.95 -9.67
CA PHE A 55 -4.74 7.31 -8.26
C PHE A 55 -3.49 6.74 -7.58
N THR A 56 -3.05 7.44 -6.55
CA THR A 56 -2.00 7.05 -5.61
C THR A 56 -2.50 7.36 -4.21
N ASP A 57 -3.19 6.40 -3.61
CA ASP A 57 -3.75 6.55 -2.27
C ASP A 57 -2.72 6.14 -1.23
N GLN A 58 -2.60 6.94 -0.16
CA GLN A 58 -1.71 6.67 0.96
C GLN A 58 -2.49 6.52 2.26
N PHE A 59 -2.12 5.49 3.02
CA PHE A 59 -2.71 5.15 4.30
C PHE A 59 -1.63 5.07 5.37
N ASN A 60 -1.54 6.09 6.21
CA ASN A 60 -0.62 6.15 7.33
C ASN A 60 -1.07 5.16 8.41
N PHE A 61 -0.12 4.51 9.07
CA PHE A 61 -0.39 3.67 10.23
C PHE A 61 0.82 3.66 11.15
N HIS A 62 0.55 3.44 12.44
CA HIS A 62 1.56 3.34 13.47
C HIS A 62 1.70 1.89 13.94
N VAL A 63 2.93 1.44 14.14
CA VAL A 63 3.26 0.14 14.72
C VAL A 63 3.93 0.39 16.07
N SER A 64 3.33 -0.07 17.16
CA SER A 64 3.84 0.21 18.51
C SER A 64 4.98 -0.72 18.95
N ASN A 65 5.04 -1.94 18.41
CA ASN A 65 6.02 -2.97 18.76
C ASN A 65 6.42 -3.74 17.51
N THR A 66 7.59 -4.40 17.54
CA THR A 66 8.03 -5.28 16.44
C THR A 66 6.95 -6.32 16.09
N SER A 67 6.42 -6.23 14.88
CA SER A 67 5.24 -6.99 14.46
C SER A 67 5.39 -7.50 13.04
N LEU A 68 4.85 -8.69 12.76
CA LEU A 68 4.62 -9.15 11.40
C LEU A 68 3.47 -8.35 10.80
N LEU A 69 3.65 -7.91 9.56
CA LEU A 69 2.63 -7.24 8.77
C LEU A 69 1.98 -8.24 7.80
N VAL A 70 0.66 -8.18 7.71
CA VAL A 70 -0.14 -8.70 6.61
C VAL A 70 -1.00 -7.58 6.08
N ALA A 71 -0.99 -7.41 4.76
CA ALA A 71 -1.88 -6.46 4.12
C ALA A 71 -2.38 -7.00 2.78
N ASP A 72 -3.63 -6.71 2.48
CA ASP A 72 -4.20 -6.97 1.17
C ASP A 72 -5.01 -5.78 0.68
N VAL A 73 -5.02 -5.61 -0.63
CA VAL A 73 -5.92 -4.70 -1.32
C VAL A 73 -6.65 -5.46 -2.41
N THR A 74 -7.96 -5.25 -2.50
CA THR A 74 -8.84 -5.95 -3.42
C THR A 74 -9.82 -4.98 -4.07
N SER A 75 -9.94 -5.07 -5.39
CA SER A 75 -10.97 -4.43 -6.21
C SER A 75 -11.78 -5.53 -6.87
N THR A 76 -13.11 -5.43 -6.82
CA THR A 76 -14.02 -6.36 -7.48
C THR A 76 -14.93 -5.59 -8.43
N ALA A 77 -15.09 -6.10 -9.64
CA ALA A 77 -15.87 -5.46 -10.70
C ALA A 77 -16.87 -6.42 -11.34
N LEU A 78 -17.78 -5.89 -12.15
CA LEU A 78 -18.71 -6.70 -12.94
C LEU A 78 -18.05 -7.33 -14.16
N SER A 79 -16.98 -6.71 -14.67
CA SER A 79 -16.17 -7.23 -15.78
C SER A 79 -14.70 -6.84 -15.62
N ALA A 80 -13.82 -7.52 -16.34
CA ALA A 80 -12.38 -7.27 -16.29
C ALA A 80 -11.94 -5.88 -16.76
N THR A 81 -12.82 -5.11 -17.39
CA THR A 81 -12.53 -3.79 -17.98
C THR A 81 -13.24 -2.64 -17.30
N THR A 82 -14.05 -2.91 -16.26
CA THR A 82 -14.88 -1.88 -15.61
C THR A 82 -14.43 -1.54 -14.19
N GLY A 83 -13.55 -2.34 -13.59
CA GLY A 83 -13.04 -2.15 -12.23
C GLY A 83 -11.89 -1.16 -12.09
N LEU A 84 -11.39 -1.04 -10.85
CA LEU A 84 -10.07 -0.48 -10.62
C LEU A 84 -9.02 -1.49 -11.08
N ASP A 85 -8.08 -1.06 -11.92
CA ASP A 85 -6.86 -1.82 -12.21
C ASP A 85 -5.79 -1.42 -11.21
N LEU A 86 -5.44 -2.35 -10.32
CA LEU A 86 -4.41 -2.15 -9.31
C LEU A 86 -3.04 -2.44 -9.92
N THR A 87 -2.18 -1.43 -9.91
CA THR A 87 -0.86 -1.45 -10.57
C THR A 87 0.30 -1.40 -9.58
N GLY A 88 0.05 -0.99 -8.34
CA GLY A 88 1.07 -0.97 -7.29
C GLY A 88 0.50 -1.11 -5.89
N PHE A 89 1.26 -1.78 -5.03
CA PHE A 89 0.95 -1.93 -3.62
C PHE A 89 2.25 -2.05 -2.84
N ALA A 90 2.52 -1.15 -1.90
CA ALA A 90 3.78 -1.14 -1.17
C ALA A 90 3.65 -0.47 0.19
N VAL A 91 4.61 -0.75 1.08
CA VAL A 91 4.77 -0.11 2.38
C VAL A 91 6.07 0.67 2.39
N TYR A 92 6.00 1.87 2.92
CA TYR A 92 7.12 2.78 3.08
C TYR A 92 7.23 3.24 4.53
N THR A 93 8.41 3.66 4.94
CA THR A 93 8.60 4.45 6.16
C THR A 93 7.91 5.80 6.01
N SER A 94 7.63 6.49 7.12
CA SER A 94 7.14 7.88 7.09
C SER A 94 8.05 8.86 6.34
N SER A 95 9.34 8.54 6.21
CA SER A 95 10.32 9.30 5.42
C SER A 95 10.32 8.98 3.91
N GLY A 96 9.50 8.03 3.46
CA GLY A 96 9.38 7.65 2.04
C GLY A 96 10.34 6.56 1.57
N THR A 97 11.04 5.88 2.47
CA THR A 97 11.89 4.73 2.11
C THR A 97 11.02 3.49 1.90
N LEU A 98 11.16 2.82 0.75
CA LEU A 98 10.45 1.56 0.48
C LEU A 98 10.88 0.48 1.49
N VAL A 99 9.90 -0.13 2.16
CA VAL A 99 10.11 -1.23 3.11
C VAL A 99 9.75 -2.56 2.46
N TYR A 100 8.52 -2.68 1.96
CA TYR A 100 8.02 -3.90 1.33
C TYR A 100 7.22 -3.60 0.08
N SER A 101 7.43 -4.39 -0.97
CA SER A 101 6.58 -4.40 -2.16
C SER A 101 5.60 -5.56 -2.11
N GLY A 102 4.34 -5.26 -2.40
CA GLY A 102 3.28 -6.23 -2.54
C GLY A 102 3.44 -7.07 -3.80
N THR A 103 2.69 -8.17 -3.85
CA THR A 103 2.63 -9.05 -5.02
C THR A 103 1.22 -9.11 -5.57
N LYS A 104 1.06 -8.92 -6.88
CA LYS A 104 -0.22 -9.13 -7.57
C LYS A 104 -0.58 -10.61 -7.54
N LYS A 105 -1.80 -10.93 -7.10
CA LYS A 105 -2.33 -12.30 -7.01
C LYS A 105 -3.37 -12.61 -8.07
N SER A 106 -4.16 -11.62 -8.47
CA SER A 106 -5.14 -11.75 -9.53
C SER A 106 -5.34 -10.42 -10.25
N SER A 107 -5.90 -10.48 -11.45
CA SER A 107 -6.31 -9.31 -12.23
C SER A 107 -7.60 -9.54 -13.01
N GLY A 108 -8.27 -8.45 -13.39
CA GLY A 108 -9.48 -8.47 -14.20
C GLY A 108 -10.71 -8.21 -13.35
N ILE A 109 -11.61 -9.19 -13.24
CA ILE A 109 -12.83 -9.05 -12.42
C ILE A 109 -12.47 -8.82 -10.95
N VAL A 110 -11.42 -9.50 -10.48
CA VAL A 110 -10.85 -9.30 -9.15
C VAL A 110 -9.38 -8.92 -9.33
N ASP A 111 -9.06 -7.66 -9.05
CA ASP A 111 -7.67 -7.23 -8.86
C ASP A 111 -7.32 -7.38 -7.39
N ASN A 112 -6.27 -8.14 -7.10
CA ASN A 112 -5.82 -8.36 -5.72
C ASN A 112 -4.30 -8.26 -5.63
N TRP A 113 -3.83 -7.50 -4.65
CA TRP A 113 -2.43 -7.45 -4.25
C TRP A 113 -2.30 -7.82 -2.78
N LYS A 114 -1.21 -8.50 -2.45
CA LYS A 114 -0.94 -8.96 -1.08
C LYS A 114 0.50 -8.75 -0.64
N LEU A 115 0.63 -8.43 0.63
CA LEU A 115 1.83 -8.47 1.46
C LEU A 115 1.63 -9.65 2.44
N ASN A 116 2.31 -10.77 2.17
CA ASN A 116 2.16 -12.00 2.94
C ASN A 116 3.28 -12.14 4.00
N ALA A 117 2.85 -12.46 5.21
CA ALA A 117 3.55 -12.30 6.48
C ALA A 117 4.91 -13.00 6.63
N SER A 118 5.28 -13.98 5.81
CA SER A 118 6.30 -14.97 6.19
C SER A 118 7.64 -14.36 6.63
N ASN A 119 7.99 -13.15 6.16
CA ASN A 119 9.18 -12.41 6.60
C ASN A 119 9.00 -10.88 6.61
N GLN A 120 7.76 -10.39 6.71
CA GLN A 120 7.48 -8.94 6.63
C GLN A 120 7.36 -8.37 8.05
N ILE A 121 8.51 -8.13 8.68
CA ILE A 121 8.58 -7.60 10.04
C ILE A 121 8.74 -6.08 9.97
N LEU A 122 7.91 -5.36 10.72
CA LEU A 122 8.08 -3.94 10.97
C LEU A 122 8.54 -3.74 12.41
N THR A 123 9.53 -2.88 12.61
CA THR A 123 9.87 -2.37 13.95
C THR A 123 8.88 -1.29 14.37
N ALA A 124 8.88 -0.92 15.64
CA ALA A 124 8.06 0.19 16.12
C ALA A 124 8.37 1.48 15.31
N GLY A 125 7.32 2.19 14.89
CA GLY A 125 7.45 3.38 14.06
C GLY A 125 6.22 3.67 13.20
N ASP A 126 6.33 4.76 12.44
CA ASP A 126 5.29 5.23 11.54
C ASP A 126 5.60 4.86 10.09
N TYR A 127 4.57 4.37 9.41
CA TYR A 127 4.65 3.87 8.04
C TYR A 127 3.45 4.38 7.25
N TYR A 128 3.54 4.26 5.92
CA TYR A 128 2.35 4.37 5.09
C TYR A 128 2.29 3.23 4.08
N LEU A 129 1.06 2.76 3.85
CA LEU A 129 0.72 1.87 2.76
C LEU A 129 0.33 2.71 1.54
N GLN A 130 0.89 2.40 0.38
CA GLN A 130 0.55 3.03 -0.87
C GLN A 130 -0.19 2.04 -1.77
N VAL A 131 -1.30 2.49 -2.35
CA VAL A 131 -2.04 1.79 -3.39
C VAL A 131 -2.02 2.66 -4.64
N ILE A 132 -1.56 2.09 -5.75
CA ILE A 132 -1.52 2.75 -7.05
C ILE A 132 -2.44 1.99 -7.99
N GLY A 133 -3.21 2.73 -8.77
CA GLY A 133 -4.06 2.11 -9.77
C GLY A 133 -4.68 3.09 -10.75
N LYS A 134 -5.55 2.53 -11.58
CA LYS A 134 -6.29 3.22 -12.61
C LYS A 134 -7.78 2.92 -12.47
N VAL A 135 -8.59 3.94 -12.67
CA VAL A 135 -10.05 3.85 -12.76
C VAL A 135 -10.41 3.52 -14.21
N ASN A 136 -10.91 2.31 -14.50
CA ASN A 136 -11.22 1.94 -15.89
C ASN A 136 -12.58 2.42 -16.40
N SER A 137 -13.49 2.81 -15.50
CA SER A 137 -14.84 3.26 -15.82
C SER A 137 -15.24 4.48 -15.01
N ALA A 138 -16.09 5.35 -15.56
CA ALA A 138 -16.66 6.50 -14.84
C ALA A 138 -17.79 6.10 -13.85
N ALA A 139 -18.05 4.80 -13.70
CA ALA A 139 -18.97 4.28 -12.69
C ALA A 139 -18.42 4.45 -11.27
N SER A 140 -19.28 4.35 -10.26
CA SER A 140 -18.86 4.26 -8.86
C SER A 140 -18.10 2.96 -8.62
N LEU A 141 -16.81 3.06 -8.30
CA LEU A 141 -15.93 1.90 -8.03
C LEU A 141 -15.46 1.91 -6.58
N SER A 142 -15.04 0.75 -6.07
CA SER A 142 -14.47 0.66 -4.73
C SER A 142 -13.29 -0.31 -4.65
N GLY A 143 -12.30 0.07 -3.85
CA GLY A 143 -11.20 -0.79 -3.44
C GLY A 143 -11.24 -1.00 -1.92
N ASN A 144 -11.00 -2.23 -1.49
CA ASN A 144 -10.96 -2.59 -0.07
C ASN A 144 -9.52 -2.88 0.32
N ILE A 145 -9.12 -2.34 1.46
CA ILE A 145 -7.81 -2.56 2.08
C ILE A 145 -8.06 -3.23 3.42
N ALA A 146 -7.29 -4.27 3.71
CA ALA A 146 -7.24 -4.87 5.03
C ALA A 146 -5.77 -4.94 5.47
N LEU A 147 -5.51 -4.41 6.67
CA LEU A 147 -4.21 -4.44 7.32
C LEU A 147 -4.34 -5.20 8.63
N LYS A 148 -3.34 -6.03 8.92
CA LYS A 148 -3.22 -6.75 10.18
C LYS A 148 -1.76 -6.78 10.61
N VAL A 149 -1.53 -6.50 11.89
CA VAL A 149 -0.24 -6.71 12.54
C VAL A 149 -0.37 -7.80 13.58
N THR A 150 0.68 -8.59 13.77
CA THR A 150 0.75 -9.55 14.87
C THR A 150 2.11 -9.45 15.52
N ALA A 151 2.15 -9.27 16.84
CA ALA A 151 3.41 -9.23 17.57
C ALA A 151 4.25 -10.47 17.26
N VAL A 152 5.55 -10.26 17.01
CA VAL A 152 6.52 -11.36 16.93
C VAL A 152 6.81 -11.78 18.37
N PRO A 153 6.60 -13.06 18.77
CA PRO A 153 7.00 -13.50 20.10
C PRO A 153 8.49 -13.23 20.32
N GLU A 154 8.81 -12.49 21.36
CA GLU A 154 10.18 -12.07 21.61
C GLU A 154 11.09 -13.28 21.86
N PRO A 155 12.35 -13.26 21.39
CA PRO A 155 13.33 -14.31 21.66
C PRO A 155 13.48 -14.60 23.16
N GLU A 156 13.28 -13.57 23.99
CA GLU A 156 13.36 -13.63 25.44
C GLU A 156 12.30 -14.55 26.06
N THR A 157 11.09 -14.60 25.50
CA THR A 157 10.05 -15.55 25.94
C THR A 157 10.51 -16.98 25.72
N TYR A 158 11.16 -17.26 24.59
CA TYR A 158 11.73 -18.58 24.32
C TYR A 158 12.94 -18.87 25.21
N ALA A 159 13.79 -17.88 25.46
CA ALA A 159 14.93 -18.02 26.38
C ALA A 159 14.46 -18.31 27.82
N MET A 160 13.41 -17.63 28.31
CA MET A 160 12.82 -17.87 29.62
C MET A 160 12.14 -19.23 29.72
N MET A 161 11.45 -19.67 28.67
CA MET A 161 10.90 -21.02 28.59
C MET A 161 12.00 -22.08 28.64
N LEU A 162 13.08 -21.90 27.87
CA LEU A 162 14.24 -22.80 27.87
C LEU A 162 14.99 -22.77 29.21
N ALA A 163 15.14 -21.59 29.82
CA ALA A 163 15.73 -21.45 31.14
C ALA A 163 14.89 -22.17 32.21
N GLY A 164 13.56 -22.01 32.18
CA GLY A 164 12.63 -22.74 33.04
C GLY A 164 12.74 -24.25 32.85
N LEU A 165 12.78 -24.73 31.62
CA LEU A 165 12.95 -26.15 31.30
C LEU A 165 14.32 -26.68 31.76
N GLY A 166 15.38 -25.88 31.60
CA GLY A 166 16.72 -26.20 32.08
C GLY A 166 16.77 -26.38 33.60
N LEU A 167 16.14 -25.48 34.34
CA LEU A 167 16.04 -25.57 35.80
C LEU A 167 15.28 -26.81 36.26
N VAL A 168 14.13 -27.12 35.62
CA VAL A 168 13.35 -28.33 35.89
C VAL A 168 14.18 -29.60 35.61
N GLY A 169 14.91 -29.63 34.50
CA GLY A 169 15.83 -30.72 34.16
C GLY A 169 16.92 -30.95 35.21
N VAL A 170 17.51 -29.87 35.74
CA VAL A 170 18.52 -29.95 36.82
C VAL A 170 17.92 -30.51 38.11
N VAL A 171 16.73 -30.05 38.51
CA VAL A 171 16.05 -30.55 39.73
C VAL A 171 15.67 -32.02 39.59
N ALA A 172 15.13 -32.44 38.44
CA ALA A 172 14.81 -33.83 38.16
C ALA A 172 16.06 -34.74 38.25
N ARG A 173 17.20 -34.27 37.73
CA ARG A 173 18.48 -34.99 37.82
C ARG A 173 18.96 -35.17 39.27
N ARG A 174 18.76 -34.17 40.14
CA ARG A 174 19.12 -34.26 41.56
C ARG A 174 18.26 -35.28 42.31
N ARG A 175 16.95 -35.33 42.03
CA ARG A 175 16.03 -36.30 42.66
C ARG A 175 16.38 -37.74 42.30
N LYS A 176 16.81 -38.00 41.07
CA LYS A 176 17.24 -39.34 40.63
C LYS A 176 18.55 -39.82 41.27
N LYS A 177 19.36 -38.93 41.83
CA LYS A 177 20.59 -39.29 42.57
C LYS A 177 20.36 -39.55 44.06
N SER A 178 19.17 -39.25 44.58
CA SER A 178 18.84 -39.35 46.00
C SER A 178 17.92 -40.54 46.32
N VAL A 179 17.73 -41.43 45.34
CA VAL A 179 17.10 -42.76 45.42
C VAL A 179 18.14 -43.75 44.94
#